data_AF-A0A3N4HAT4-F1
#
_entry.id   AF-A0A3N4HAT4-F1
#
_cell.length_a   1.000
_cell.length_b   1.000
_cell.length_c   1.000
_cell.angle_alpha   90.00
_cell.angle_beta   90.00
_cell.angle_gamma   90.00
#
_symmetry.space_group_name_H-M   'P 1'
#
loop_
_entity.id
_entity.type
_entity.pdbx_description
1 polymer ?
#
loop_
_entity_poly.entity_id
_entity_poly.type
_entity_poly.pdbx_seq_one_letter_code
_entity_poly.pdbx_strand_id
1 'polypeptide(L)'
;MFSSIINTAIPFALFAVLASAAVPQGVDPYTLPRNEVHLQLKDGKLIDQEGRTGYIASNHQFQFDDPPQHGFLIDRGFSLCDDGRLALNGSQEFWRCKSSNCRNSQTQST
;
A
#
# COMPACT_ATOMS: atom_id res chain seq x y z
N MET A 1 -39.27 14.90 -46.18
CA MET A 1 -37.97 14.28 -46.45
C MET A 1 -37.22 14.27 -45.13
N PHE A 2 -36.98 13.08 -44.58
CA PHE A 2 -36.27 12.89 -43.32
C PHE A 2 -34.77 13.16 -43.53
N SER A 3 -34.18 14.00 -42.68
CA SER A 3 -32.76 13.93 -42.32
C SER A 3 -32.58 14.53 -40.94
N SER A 4 -32.70 13.65 -39.96
CA SER A 4 -32.00 13.71 -38.68
C SER A 4 -30.49 13.85 -38.92
N ILE A 5 -29.79 14.58 -38.06
CA ILE A 5 -28.63 14.10 -37.28
C ILE A 5 -28.33 15.22 -36.26
N ILE A 6 -28.63 14.91 -35.01
CA ILE A 6 -28.21 15.63 -33.81
C ILE A 6 -26.71 15.36 -33.67
N ASN A 7 -25.88 16.40 -33.66
CA ASN A 7 -24.45 16.28 -33.37
C ASN A 7 -24.25 16.19 -31.84
N THR A 8 -24.59 15.04 -31.26
CA THR A 8 -24.18 14.66 -29.90
C THR A 8 -22.79 14.05 -29.97
N ALA A 9 -21.77 14.83 -29.61
CA ALA A 9 -20.42 14.34 -29.38
C ALA A 9 -20.26 13.91 -27.91
N ILE A 10 -20.58 12.65 -27.64
CA ILE A 10 -20.07 11.81 -26.53
C ILE A 10 -19.97 10.43 -27.19
N PRO A 11 -18.89 9.61 -27.12
CA PRO A 11 -18.04 9.32 -25.93
C PRO A 11 -16.55 9.02 -26.23
N PHE A 12 -15.72 8.86 -25.18
CA PHE A 12 -14.88 7.67 -24.87
C PHE A 12 -13.73 8.04 -23.92
N ALA A 13 -14.05 8.05 -22.62
CA ALA A 13 -13.15 7.79 -21.50
C ALA A 13 -14.07 7.72 -20.28
N LEU A 14 -14.96 6.72 -20.17
CA LEU A 14 -14.64 5.35 -19.77
C LEU A 14 -13.58 5.33 -18.65
N PHE A 15 -14.08 5.40 -17.41
CA PHE A 15 -13.51 4.78 -16.22
C PHE A 15 -12.00 4.93 -16.03
N ALA A 16 -11.58 6.07 -15.49
CA ALA A 16 -10.50 6.06 -14.52
C ALA A 16 -11.12 6.15 -13.13
N VAL A 17 -11.64 5.01 -12.64
CA VAL A 17 -11.69 4.81 -11.19
C VAL A 17 -10.24 4.65 -10.78
N LEU A 18 -9.58 5.77 -10.47
CA LEU A 18 -8.47 5.76 -9.54
C LEU A 18 -9.08 5.40 -8.19
N ALA A 19 -9.25 4.09 -7.96
CA ALA A 19 -9.26 3.56 -6.61
C ALA A 19 -7.83 3.76 -6.08
N SER A 20 -7.49 5.01 -5.75
CA SER A 20 -6.67 5.19 -4.57
C SER A 20 -7.51 4.60 -3.45
N ALA A 21 -7.07 3.47 -2.89
CA ALA A 21 -7.47 3.08 -1.56
C ALA A 21 -6.91 4.13 -0.58
N ALA A 22 -7.39 5.37 -0.69
CA ALA A 22 -7.32 6.30 0.40
C ALA A 22 -8.18 5.65 1.48
N VAL A 23 -7.52 5.27 2.58
CA VAL A 23 -8.20 4.93 3.83
C VAL A 23 -9.34 5.95 4.01
N PRO A 24 -10.59 5.51 4.22
CA PRO A 24 -11.73 6.41 4.34
C PRO A 24 -11.36 7.51 5.34
N GLN A 25 -11.19 8.74 4.85
CA GLN A 25 -10.79 9.85 5.69
C GLN A 25 -11.98 10.18 6.59
N GLY A 26 -11.94 9.73 7.85
CA GLY A 26 -13.02 9.88 8.82
C GLY A 26 -13.32 8.65 9.69
N VAL A 27 -12.65 7.51 9.48
CA VAL A 27 -12.72 6.37 10.41
C VAL A 27 -11.70 6.59 11.51
N ASP A 28 -12.15 6.64 12.77
CA ASP A 28 -11.25 6.63 13.93
C ASP A 28 -10.42 5.33 13.89
N PRO A 29 -9.08 5.40 13.76
CA PRO A 29 -8.24 4.21 13.64
C PRO A 29 -8.35 3.26 14.84
N TYR A 30 -8.83 3.74 15.99
CA TYR A 30 -9.10 2.91 17.17
C TYR A 30 -10.43 2.15 17.11
N THR A 31 -11.30 2.46 16.14
CA THR A 31 -12.58 1.76 15.92
C THR A 31 -12.50 0.63 14.90
N LEU A 32 -11.36 0.51 14.21
CA LEU A 32 -11.09 -0.59 13.29
C LEU A 32 -10.96 -1.91 14.05
N PRO A 33 -11.47 -3.02 13.50
CA PRO A 33 -11.32 -4.31 14.14
C PRO A 33 -9.82 -4.64 14.27
N ARG A 34 -9.38 -5.05 15.47
CA ARG A 34 -7.96 -5.21 15.85
C ARG A 34 -7.15 -6.24 15.04
N ASN A 35 -7.76 -6.86 14.03
CA ASN A 35 -7.17 -7.83 13.12
C ASN A 35 -6.96 -7.29 11.71
N GLU A 36 -7.22 -6.00 11.45
CA GLU A 36 -6.99 -5.35 10.16
C GLU A 36 -6.04 -4.17 10.30
N VAL A 37 -5.12 -4.02 9.33
CA VAL A 37 -4.21 -2.86 9.22
C VAL A 37 -4.51 -2.20 7.90
N HIS A 38 -4.87 -0.92 7.95
CA HIS A 38 -5.15 -0.12 6.76
C HIS A 38 -3.91 0.69 6.39
N LEU A 39 -3.49 0.58 5.14
CA LEU A 39 -2.27 1.19 4.66
C LEU A 39 -2.57 2.22 3.58
N GLN A 40 -1.98 3.40 3.71
CA GLN A 40 -1.89 4.40 2.67
C GLN A 40 -0.54 4.26 1.99
N LEU A 41 -0.53 4.10 0.67
CA LEU A 41 0.67 4.15 -0.15
C LEU A 41 0.73 5.49 -0.88
N LYS A 42 1.74 6.30 -0.56
CA LYS A 42 1.97 7.60 -1.21
C LYS A 42 3.45 7.82 -1.46
N ASP A 43 3.82 8.15 -2.70
CA ASP A 43 5.21 8.44 -3.09
C ASP A 43 6.21 7.32 -2.67
N GLY A 44 5.75 6.07 -2.73
CA GLY A 44 6.52 4.89 -2.33
C GLY A 44 6.69 4.69 -0.82
N LYS A 45 6.01 5.50 0.02
CA LYS A 45 5.93 5.34 1.48
C LYS A 45 4.62 4.68 1.89
N LEU A 46 4.70 3.73 2.81
CA LEU A 46 3.54 3.17 3.50
C LEU A 46 3.31 3.90 4.81
N ILE A 47 2.05 4.28 5.07
CA ILE A 47 1.60 4.86 6.32
C ILE A 47 0.41 4.05 6.81
N ASP A 48 0.40 3.61 8.06
CA ASP A 48 -0.75 2.89 8.61
C ASP A 48 -1.86 3.83 9.10
N GLN A 49 -2.96 3.27 9.57
CA GLN A 49 -4.10 4.04 10.09
C GLN A 49 -3.76 4.90 11.33
N GLU A 50 -2.71 4.56 12.07
CA GLU A 50 -2.23 5.29 13.25
C GLU A 50 -1.24 6.41 12.87
N GLY A 51 -0.94 6.58 11.57
CA GLY A 51 0.02 7.56 11.09
C GLY A 51 1.47 7.09 11.17
N ARG A 52 1.72 5.81 11.48
CA ARG A 52 3.05 5.24 11.58
C ARG A 52 3.61 4.92 10.21
N THR A 53 4.92 5.14 10.04
CA THR A 53 5.60 4.83 8.79
C THR A 53 5.93 3.35 8.72
N GLY A 54 5.58 2.69 7.62
CA GLY A 54 5.99 1.33 7.31
C GLY A 54 7.42 1.29 6.77
N TYR A 55 8.26 0.43 7.33
CA TYR A 55 9.68 0.36 7.00
C TYR A 55 10.27 -1.04 7.23
N ILE A 56 11.46 -1.29 6.66
CA ILE A 56 12.28 -2.47 6.97
C ILE A 56 13.31 -2.09 8.01
N ALA A 57 13.19 -2.65 9.20
CA ALA A 57 14.12 -2.42 10.30
C ALA A 57 15.50 -3.06 10.05
N SER A 58 16.52 -2.65 10.80
CA SER A 58 17.89 -3.19 10.73
C SER A 58 17.97 -4.71 10.96
N ASN A 59 17.01 -5.25 11.70
CA ASN A 59 16.85 -6.69 11.92
C ASN A 59 16.02 -7.39 10.82
N HIS A 60 15.89 -6.75 9.65
CA HIS A 60 15.18 -7.22 8.46
C HIS A 60 13.67 -7.41 8.64
N GLN A 61 13.06 -6.82 9.67
CA GLN A 61 11.63 -6.97 9.91
C GLN A 61 10.81 -5.86 9.27
N PHE A 62 9.66 -6.21 8.70
CA PHE A 62 8.67 -5.20 8.28
C PHE A 62 7.89 -4.71 9.50
N GLN A 63 8.00 -3.41 9.81
CA GLN A 63 7.45 -2.78 11.02
C GLN A 63 6.77 -1.45 10.69
N PHE A 64 5.97 -0.96 11.63
CA PHE A 64 5.33 0.35 11.58
C PHE A 64 5.61 1.09 12.88
N ASP A 65 6.33 2.21 12.82
CA ASP A 65 6.64 3.08 13.96
C ASP A 65 6.56 4.57 13.57
N ASP A 66 6.42 5.44 14.58
CA ASP A 66 6.56 6.89 14.44
C ASP A 66 7.36 7.48 15.63
N PRO A 67 8.61 7.93 15.44
CA PRO A 67 9.39 7.83 14.20
C PRO A 67 9.91 6.40 13.94
N PRO A 68 10.29 6.05 12.70
CA PRO A 68 11.01 4.81 12.42
C PRO A 68 12.22 4.58 13.33
N GLN A 69 12.48 3.33 13.69
CA GLN A 69 13.65 2.99 14.51
C GLN A 69 14.95 3.42 13.81
N HIS A 70 15.90 3.92 14.60
CA HIS A 70 17.18 4.35 14.07
C HIS A 70 17.91 3.21 13.36
N GLY A 71 18.55 3.52 12.21
CA GLY A 71 19.26 2.54 11.41
C GLY A 71 18.36 1.59 10.61
N PHE A 72 17.09 1.97 10.35
CA PHE A 72 16.26 1.25 9.39
C PHE A 72 16.96 1.11 8.03
N LEU A 73 16.64 0.04 7.31
CA LEU A 73 17.21 -0.27 6.01
C LEU A 73 16.47 0.44 4.88
N ILE A 74 15.12 0.45 4.94
CA ILE A 74 14.27 0.92 3.84
C ILE A 74 13.01 1.58 4.41
N ASP A 75 12.70 2.82 4.02
CA ASP A 75 11.44 3.52 4.34
C ASP A 75 10.64 3.96 3.09
N ARG A 76 11.14 3.63 1.90
CA ARG A 76 10.56 3.96 0.59
C ARG A 76 10.77 2.85 -0.42
N GLY A 77 10.05 2.93 -1.55
CA GLY A 77 10.14 1.94 -2.64
C GLY A 77 9.04 0.89 -2.58
N PHE A 78 8.04 1.09 -1.73
CA PHE A 78 6.83 0.28 -1.73
C PHE A 78 5.96 0.59 -2.96
N SER A 79 5.33 -0.43 -3.51
CA SER A 79 4.38 -0.31 -4.62
C SER A 79 3.26 -1.33 -4.48
N LEU A 80 2.08 -1.04 -5.02
CA LEU A 80 1.02 -2.02 -5.19
C LEU A 80 1.06 -2.53 -6.63
N CYS A 81 1.07 -3.85 -6.79
CA CYS A 81 0.95 -4.50 -8.09
C CYS A 81 -0.52 -4.66 -8.50
N ASP A 82 -0.77 -4.89 -9.79
CA ASP A 82 -2.13 -5.02 -10.35
C ASP A 82 -2.94 -6.17 -9.72
N ASP A 83 -2.25 -7.15 -9.15
CA ASP A 83 -2.82 -8.30 -8.43
C ASP A 83 -3.09 -8.01 -6.94
N GLY A 84 -2.91 -6.77 -6.51
CA GLY A 84 -3.14 -6.33 -5.13
C GLY A 84 -2.03 -6.74 -4.16
N ARG A 85 -0.92 -7.32 -4.64
CA ARG A 85 0.22 -7.63 -3.79
C ARG A 85 1.06 -6.39 -3.51
N LEU A 86 1.59 -6.32 -2.29
CA LEU A 86 2.62 -5.35 -1.94
C LEU A 86 3.95 -5.79 -2.58
N ALA A 87 4.65 -4.84 -3.18
CA ALA A 87 6.01 -4.98 -3.64
C ALA A 87 6.92 -3.97 -2.94
N LEU A 88 8.19 -4.34 -2.82
CA LEU A 88 9.27 -3.47 -2.37
C LEU A 88 10.37 -3.50 -3.42
N ASN A 89 10.73 -2.33 -3.96
CA ASN A 89 11.70 -2.17 -5.04
C ASN A 89 11.45 -3.11 -6.24
N GLY A 90 10.17 -3.33 -6.58
CA GLY A 90 9.75 -4.20 -7.68
C GLY A 90 9.71 -5.70 -7.38
N SER A 91 10.13 -6.14 -6.19
CA SER A 91 9.98 -7.53 -5.74
C SER A 91 8.73 -7.69 -4.87
N GLN A 92 7.94 -8.72 -5.12
CA GLN A 92 6.77 -9.08 -4.31
C GLN A 92 7.07 -10.18 -3.27
N GLU A 93 8.34 -10.56 -3.11
CA GLU A 93 8.73 -11.67 -2.24
C GLU A 93 8.93 -11.20 -0.81
N PHE A 94 7.97 -11.54 0.06
CA PHE A 94 8.07 -11.31 1.49
C PHE A 94 8.32 -12.62 2.24
N TRP A 95 9.38 -12.68 3.06
CA TRP A 95 9.73 -13.90 3.78
C TRP A 95 9.11 -13.92 5.18
N ARG A 96 8.65 -15.09 5.60
CA ARG A 96 8.25 -15.29 6.99
C ARG A 96 9.11 -16.39 7.59
N CYS A 97 9.70 -16.13 8.75
CA CYS A 97 10.33 -17.18 9.52
C CYS A 97 9.26 -18.19 10.00
N LYS A 98 9.46 -19.49 9.74
CA LYS A 98 8.54 -20.60 10.04
C LYS A 98 8.30 -20.90 11.54
N SER A 99 8.92 -20.17 12.45
CA SER A 99 8.83 -20.43 13.89
C SER A 99 7.65 -19.68 14.52
N SER A 100 6.99 -20.32 15.48
CA SER A 100 5.78 -19.85 16.18
C SER A 100 5.93 -18.54 16.96
N ASN A 101 7.15 -17.98 17.03
CA ASN A 101 7.47 -16.71 17.69
C ASN A 101 8.14 -15.67 16.77
N CYS A 102 8.08 -15.81 15.43
CA CYS A 102 8.83 -14.94 14.53
C CYS A 102 7.98 -13.92 13.75
N ARG A 103 8.45 -12.66 13.81
CA ARG A 103 7.96 -11.49 13.04
C ARG A 103 8.38 -11.59 11.56
N ASN A 104 7.64 -10.91 10.67
CA ASN A 104 7.80 -10.91 9.20
C ASN A 104 9.19 -10.38 8.78
N SER A 105 9.94 -11.09 7.92
CA SER A 105 11.34 -10.77 7.56
C SER A 105 11.53 -10.57 6.04
N GLN A 106 12.29 -9.56 5.60
CA GLN A 106 12.69 -9.39 4.19
C GLN A 106 14.20 -9.62 4.07
N THR A 107 14.64 -10.77 3.58
CA THR A 107 16.03 -10.97 3.16
C THR A 107 16.05 -11.26 1.67
N GLN A 108 16.57 -10.31 0.89
CA GLN A 108 16.91 -10.51 -0.51
C GLN A 108 18.34 -11.06 -0.56
N SER A 109 18.50 -12.33 -0.89
CA SER A 109 19.81 -12.90 -1.20
C SER A 109 20.23 -12.42 -2.59
N THR A 110 21.38 -11.75 -2.66
CA THR A 110 22.05 -11.35 -3.91
C THR A 110 22.47 -12.57 -4.73
#